data_AF-A0A840G9B6-F1
#
_entry.id   AF-A0A840G9B6-F1
#
_cell.length_a   1.000
_cell.length_b   1.000
_cell.length_c   1.000
_cell.angle_alpha   90.00
_cell.angle_beta   90.00
_cell.angle_gamma   90.00
#
_symmetry.space_group_name_H-M   'P 1'
#
loop_
_entity.id
_entity.type
_entity.pdbx_description
1 polymer ?
#
loop_
_entity_poly.entity_id
_entity_poly.type
_entity_poly.pdbx_seq_one_letter_code
_entity_poly.pdbx_strand_id
1 'polypeptide(L)'
;MSGLPLVSCPSCGARASLDVLIGHAGARDALLALARLHPAMSSFALVALRYIGLFAPGKREMGLDRVATILAELADLIGSGRVERHGRQWPAPLDAWQTGMESMLANRERLTLPLRSHGYLMQIVVSAAERAEGAAEAKTEQTRAYAYTQDRTSAPAPVQVAVAFEQREKTPIPSAVAEQLAALGIARKPRSDHAAD
;
A
#
# COMPACT_ATOMS: atom_id res chain seq x y z
N MET A 1 10.78 47.35 -24.42
CA MET A 1 11.21 46.70 -23.17
C MET A 1 9.97 46.13 -22.51
N SER A 2 9.94 44.83 -22.22
CA SER A 2 8.81 44.21 -21.53
C SER A 2 8.60 44.87 -20.18
N GLY A 3 7.37 45.28 -19.87
CA GLY A 3 7.00 45.79 -18.54
C GLY A 3 6.76 44.66 -17.52
N LEU A 4 6.95 43.41 -17.92
CA LEU A 4 6.72 42.25 -17.07
C LEU A 4 7.88 42.01 -16.09
N PRO A 5 7.61 41.44 -14.91
CA PRO A 5 8.64 41.04 -13.96
C PRO A 5 9.67 40.08 -14.57
N LEU A 6 10.93 40.22 -14.13
CA LEU A 6 12.03 39.36 -14.53
C LEU A 6 12.23 38.24 -13.52
N VAL A 7 12.40 37.01 -14.01
CA VAL A 7 12.86 35.86 -13.23
C VAL A 7 14.35 35.68 -13.46
N SER A 8 15.10 35.42 -12.39
CA SER A 8 16.55 35.19 -12.44
C SER A 8 16.86 33.70 -12.31
N CYS A 9 17.68 33.17 -13.21
CA CYS A 9 18.22 31.82 -13.10
C CYS A 9 19.16 31.74 -11.89
N PRO A 10 18.91 30.82 -10.92
CA PRO A 10 19.77 30.70 -9.74
C PRO A 10 21.15 30.12 -10.08
N SER A 11 21.32 29.47 -11.23
CA SER A 11 22.58 28.83 -11.63
C SER A 11 23.53 29.74 -12.39
N CYS A 12 23.02 30.63 -13.25
CA CYS A 12 23.87 31.48 -14.11
C CYS A 12 23.53 32.98 -14.05
N GLY A 13 22.49 33.38 -13.31
CA GLY A 13 22.09 34.77 -13.18
C GLY A 13 21.36 35.36 -14.40
N ALA A 14 21.14 34.58 -15.47
CA ALA A 14 20.36 35.02 -16.62
C ALA A 14 18.97 35.50 -16.20
N ARG A 15 18.52 36.64 -16.75
CA ARG A 15 17.22 37.25 -16.43
C ARG A 15 16.32 37.23 -17.66
N ALA A 16 15.10 36.73 -17.51
CA ALA A 16 14.11 36.72 -18.57
C ALA A 16 12.74 37.11 -18.02
N SER A 17 11.97 37.85 -18.81
CA SER A 17 10.55 38.09 -18.56
C SER A 17 9.71 36.94 -19.13
N LEU A 18 8.49 36.79 -18.63
CA LEU A 18 7.61 35.68 -19.03
C LEU A 18 7.26 35.70 -20.53
N ASP A 19 7.14 36.88 -21.14
CA ASP A 19 6.88 37.03 -22.58
C ASP A 19 8.04 36.53 -23.46
N VAL A 20 9.29 36.63 -22.98
CA VAL A 20 10.46 36.05 -23.67
C VAL A 20 10.34 34.52 -23.69
N LEU A 21 9.91 33.92 -22.59
CA LEU A 21 9.70 32.47 -22.51
C LEU A 21 8.55 32.02 -23.40
N ILE A 22 7.39 32.68 -23.33
CA ILE A 22 6.20 32.35 -24.15
C ILE A 22 6.44 32.62 -25.65
N GLY A 23 7.30 33.59 -25.98
CA GLY A 23 7.68 33.90 -27.36
C GLY A 23 8.39 32.73 -28.05
N HIS A 24 9.11 31.88 -27.31
CA HIS A 24 9.76 30.69 -27.87
C HIS A 24 8.74 29.58 -28.15
N ALA A 25 8.64 29.15 -29.41
CA ALA A 25 7.65 28.14 -29.85
C ALA A 25 7.71 26.85 -29.03
N GLY A 26 8.89 26.21 -28.92
CA GLY A 26 9.04 25.01 -28.11
C GLY A 26 8.73 25.18 -26.62
N ALA A 27 8.98 26.36 -26.02
CA ALA A 27 8.63 26.60 -24.62
C ALA A 27 7.12 26.70 -24.44
N ARG A 28 6.44 27.39 -25.36
CA ARG A 28 4.99 27.49 -25.40
C ARG A 28 4.34 26.11 -25.57
N ASP A 29 4.86 25.29 -26.47
CA ASP A 29 4.35 23.93 -26.68
C ASP A 29 4.58 23.05 -25.44
N ALA A 30 5.73 23.18 -24.76
CA ALA A 30 5.99 22.51 -23.50
C ALA A 30 5.02 22.96 -22.38
N LEU A 31 4.72 24.26 -22.28
CA LEU A 31 3.75 24.78 -21.32
C LEU A 31 2.32 24.28 -21.59
N LEU A 32 1.92 24.21 -22.87
CA LEU A 32 0.62 23.67 -23.27
C LEU A 32 0.52 22.17 -22.97
N ALA A 33 1.59 21.40 -23.20
CA ALA A 33 1.66 19.99 -22.81
C ALA A 33 1.57 19.83 -21.28
N LEU A 34 2.24 20.71 -20.53
CA LEU A 34 2.19 20.71 -19.07
C LEU A 34 0.78 21.00 -18.54
N ALA A 35 0.06 21.95 -19.15
CA ALA A 35 -1.31 22.28 -18.78
C ALA A 35 -2.29 21.10 -19.00
N ARG A 36 -1.99 20.18 -19.93
CA ARG A 36 -2.80 18.98 -20.18
C ARG A 36 -2.64 17.90 -19.10
N LEU A 37 -1.55 17.92 -18.34
CA LEU A 37 -1.29 16.90 -17.31
C LEU A 37 -2.29 16.97 -16.14
N HIS A 38 -2.66 18.17 -15.67
CA HIS A 38 -3.78 18.37 -14.73
C HIS A 38 -4.11 19.86 -14.53
N PRO A 39 -5.40 20.29 -14.56
CA PRO A 39 -5.77 21.70 -14.45
C PRO A 39 -5.64 22.31 -13.03
N ALA A 40 -5.41 21.52 -11.97
CA ALA A 40 -5.47 22.01 -10.58
C ALA A 40 -4.22 21.80 -9.69
N MET A 41 -3.09 21.28 -10.20
CA MET A 41 -1.95 20.93 -9.33
C MET A 41 -0.60 21.50 -9.82
N SER A 42 -0.19 22.60 -9.20
CA SER A 42 1.13 23.21 -9.38
C SER A 42 2.27 22.29 -8.93
N SER A 43 2.06 21.45 -7.92
CA SER A 43 3.05 20.49 -7.41
C SER A 43 3.37 19.41 -8.44
N PHE A 44 2.35 18.81 -9.05
CA PHE A 44 2.52 17.77 -10.07
C PHE A 44 3.30 18.29 -11.28
N ALA A 45 2.95 19.48 -11.77
CA ALA A 45 3.62 20.11 -12.90
C ALA A 45 5.12 20.33 -12.65
N LEU A 46 5.50 20.74 -11.43
CA LEU A 46 6.91 20.89 -11.05
C LEU A 46 7.64 19.54 -10.98
N VAL A 47 7.00 18.52 -10.42
CA VAL A 47 7.57 17.15 -10.36
C VAL A 47 7.77 16.60 -11.78
N ALA A 48 6.79 16.78 -12.66
CA ALA A 48 6.88 16.37 -14.06
C ALA A 48 8.05 17.06 -14.77
N LEU A 49 8.18 18.38 -14.67
CA LEU A 49 9.30 19.11 -15.26
C LEU A 49 10.67 18.63 -14.74
N ARG A 50 10.80 18.40 -13.43
CA ARG A 50 12.04 17.86 -12.83
C ARG A 50 12.34 16.47 -13.36
N TYR A 51 11.32 15.63 -13.49
CA TYR A 51 11.44 14.30 -14.08
C TYR A 51 11.88 14.34 -15.55
N ILE A 52 11.35 15.26 -16.37
CA ILE A 52 11.82 15.45 -17.75
C ILE A 52 13.30 15.85 -17.79
N GLY A 53 13.80 16.55 -16.78
CA GLY A 53 15.24 16.82 -16.61
C GLY A 53 16.12 15.57 -16.59
N LEU A 54 15.59 14.38 -16.26
CA LEU A 54 16.33 13.11 -16.32
C LEU A 54 16.60 12.62 -17.76
N PHE A 55 15.93 13.20 -18.76
CA PHE A 55 16.19 12.93 -20.18
C PHE A 55 17.27 13.86 -20.76
N ALA A 56 17.72 14.86 -19.99
CA ALA A 56 18.71 15.82 -20.45
C ALA A 56 20.05 15.11 -20.75
N PRO A 57 20.63 15.29 -21.95
CA PRO A 57 21.91 14.69 -22.29
C PRO A 57 23.05 15.34 -21.49
N GLY A 58 23.98 14.53 -20.95
CA GLY A 58 24.99 15.02 -20.01
C GLY A 58 26.04 15.99 -20.57
N LYS A 59 26.18 16.11 -21.91
CA LYS A 59 27.22 16.94 -22.56
C LYS A 59 26.68 18.17 -23.29
N ARG A 60 25.37 18.30 -23.45
CA ARG A 60 24.74 19.38 -24.23
C ARG A 60 23.40 19.75 -23.62
N GLU A 61 22.91 20.95 -23.93
CA GLU A 61 21.58 21.36 -23.50
C GLU A 61 20.50 20.59 -24.26
N MET A 62 19.40 20.29 -23.55
CA MET A 62 18.20 19.71 -24.15
C MET A 62 17.37 20.83 -24.77
N GLY A 63 17.09 20.74 -26.07
CA GLY A 63 16.23 21.70 -26.76
C GLY A 63 14.80 21.66 -26.26
N LEU A 64 14.13 22.82 -26.26
CA LEU A 64 12.76 22.97 -25.77
C LEU A 64 11.73 22.16 -26.59
N ASP A 65 11.95 21.99 -27.88
CA ASP A 65 11.08 21.15 -28.71
C ASP A 65 11.10 19.69 -28.22
N ARG A 66 12.27 19.20 -27.80
CA ARG A 66 12.40 17.86 -27.20
C ARG A 66 11.69 17.78 -25.85
N VAL A 67 11.74 18.84 -25.04
CA VAL A 67 10.98 18.92 -23.78
C VAL A 67 9.49 18.80 -24.06
N ALA A 68 8.97 19.56 -25.04
CA ALA A 68 7.57 19.53 -25.44
C ALA A 68 7.15 18.12 -25.90
N THR A 69 7.97 17.45 -26.71
CA THR A 69 7.71 16.07 -27.17
C THR A 69 7.58 15.10 -25.99
N ILE A 70 8.55 15.09 -25.06
CA ILE A 70 8.54 14.13 -23.94
C ILE A 70 7.38 14.45 -22.98
N LEU A 71 7.06 15.73 -22.75
CA LEU A 71 5.89 16.11 -21.94
C LEU A 71 4.58 15.67 -22.59
N ALA A 72 4.45 15.78 -23.91
CA ALA A 72 3.27 15.31 -24.63
C ALA A 72 3.11 13.79 -24.53
N GLU A 73 4.19 13.03 -24.74
CA GLU A 73 4.21 11.57 -24.54
C GLU A 73 3.76 11.20 -23.11
N LEU A 74 4.27 11.90 -22.11
CA LEU A 74 3.90 11.70 -20.70
C LEU A 74 2.42 12.06 -20.44
N ALA A 75 1.94 13.16 -21.03
CA ALA A 75 0.54 13.59 -20.90
C ALA A 75 -0.43 12.58 -21.50
N ASP A 76 -0.10 11.98 -22.65
CA ASP A 76 -0.91 10.95 -23.28
C ASP A 76 -0.94 9.66 -22.43
N LEU A 77 0.21 9.26 -21.87
CA LEU A 77 0.28 8.12 -20.94
C LEU A 77 -0.61 8.31 -19.72
N ILE A 78 -0.54 9.48 -19.08
CA ILE A 78 -1.32 9.79 -17.88
C ILE A 78 -2.80 9.96 -18.21
N GLY A 79 -3.11 10.62 -19.33
CA GLY A 79 -4.48 10.89 -19.78
C GLY A 79 -5.29 9.61 -20.06
N SER A 80 -4.61 8.50 -20.36
CA SER A 80 -5.26 7.19 -20.52
C SER A 80 -5.84 6.63 -19.20
N GLY A 81 -5.35 7.09 -18.05
CA GLY A 81 -5.73 6.60 -16.71
C GLY A 81 -5.36 5.14 -16.44
N ARG A 82 -4.69 4.46 -17.37
CA ARG A 82 -4.32 3.04 -17.29
C ARG A 82 -2.92 2.84 -17.85
N VAL A 83 -2.23 1.81 -17.40
CA VAL A 83 -0.94 1.42 -17.96
C VAL A 83 -0.99 -0.02 -18.43
N GLU A 84 -0.57 -0.28 -19.66
CA GLU A 84 -0.51 -1.63 -20.21
C GLU A 84 0.91 -2.20 -20.09
N ARG A 85 1.01 -3.42 -19.54
CA ARG A 85 2.28 -4.15 -19.47
C ARG A 85 2.02 -5.64 -19.52
N HIS A 86 2.77 -6.35 -20.38
CA HIS A 86 2.61 -7.80 -20.60
C HIS A 86 1.17 -8.21 -20.97
N GLY A 87 0.46 -7.38 -21.76
CA GLY A 87 -0.92 -7.64 -22.19
C GLY A 87 -1.99 -7.45 -21.11
N ARG A 88 -1.62 -6.98 -19.92
CA ARG A 88 -2.56 -6.62 -18.85
C ARG A 88 -2.59 -5.11 -18.65
N GLN A 89 -3.80 -4.57 -18.43
CA GLN A 89 -4.01 -3.17 -18.08
C GLN A 89 -4.17 -3.00 -16.57
N TRP A 90 -3.46 -2.03 -16.02
CA TRP A 90 -3.46 -1.68 -14.61
C TRP A 90 -4.06 -0.29 -14.42
N PRO A 91 -4.83 -0.04 -13.34
CA PRO A 91 -5.27 1.30 -13.00
C PRO A 91 -4.05 2.18 -12.67
N ALA A 92 -3.97 3.36 -13.26
CA ALA A 92 -2.84 4.26 -13.11
C ALA A 92 -3.34 5.66 -12.68
N PRO A 93 -3.79 5.83 -11.42
CA PRO A 93 -4.23 7.12 -10.91
C PRO A 93 -3.08 8.15 -10.90
N LEU A 94 -3.41 9.44 -10.98
CA LEU A 94 -2.42 10.53 -11.04
C LEU A 94 -1.39 10.46 -9.91
N ASP A 95 -1.82 10.13 -8.70
CA ASP A 95 -0.95 9.99 -7.52
C ASP A 95 0.15 8.94 -7.73
N ALA A 96 -0.16 7.83 -8.41
CA ALA A 96 0.84 6.79 -8.69
C ALA A 96 1.95 7.30 -9.61
N TRP A 97 1.61 8.15 -10.60
CA TRP A 97 2.59 8.81 -11.45
C TRP A 97 3.43 9.83 -10.69
N GLN A 98 2.80 10.63 -9.82
CA GLN A 98 3.51 11.61 -9.00
C GLN A 98 4.52 10.92 -8.09
N THR A 99 4.09 9.94 -7.31
CA THR A 99 4.97 9.16 -6.42
C THR A 99 6.06 8.43 -7.21
N GLY A 100 5.74 7.91 -8.40
CA GLY A 100 6.72 7.26 -9.27
C GLY A 100 7.83 8.22 -9.72
N MET A 101 7.47 9.41 -10.18
CA MET A 101 8.43 10.44 -10.57
C MET A 101 9.26 10.94 -9.38
N GLU A 102 8.63 11.18 -8.23
CA GLU A 102 9.32 11.56 -6.98
C GLU A 102 10.33 10.49 -6.56
N SER A 103 9.96 9.21 -6.63
CA SER A 103 10.86 8.09 -6.34
C SER A 103 12.08 8.05 -7.26
N MET A 104 11.88 8.26 -8.56
CA MET A 104 12.98 8.34 -9.53
C MET A 104 13.90 9.53 -9.27
N LEU A 105 13.33 10.69 -8.93
CA LEU A 105 14.10 11.90 -8.59
C LEU A 105 14.91 11.70 -7.30
N ALA A 106 14.34 11.07 -6.28
CA ALA A 106 15.04 10.76 -5.03
C ALA A 106 16.19 9.75 -5.22
N ASN A 107 16.06 8.84 -6.19
CA ASN A 107 17.05 7.82 -6.51
C ASN A 107 17.87 8.16 -7.76
N ARG A 108 17.96 9.45 -8.13
CA ARG A 108 18.61 9.92 -9.37
C ARG A 108 20.01 9.34 -9.57
N GLU A 109 20.83 9.30 -8.53
CA GLU A 109 22.22 8.82 -8.61
C GLU A 109 22.35 7.33 -8.93
N ARG A 110 21.25 6.57 -8.80
CA ARG A 110 21.18 5.14 -9.16
C ARG A 110 20.67 4.90 -10.58
N LEU A 111 20.24 5.95 -11.28
CA LEU A 111 19.71 5.85 -12.63
C LEU A 111 20.82 6.00 -13.67
N THR A 112 20.73 5.22 -14.75
CA THR A 112 21.54 5.45 -15.95
C THR A 112 20.91 6.57 -16.76
N LEU A 113 21.55 7.74 -16.77
CA LEU A 113 21.11 8.93 -17.51
C LEU A 113 21.90 9.12 -18.82
N PRO A 114 21.30 9.74 -19.86
CA PRO A 114 19.91 10.20 -19.92
C PRO A 114 18.92 9.04 -20.03
N LEU A 115 17.71 9.24 -19.51
CA LEU A 115 16.60 8.31 -19.75
C LEU A 115 16.28 8.24 -21.25
N ARG A 116 15.91 7.05 -21.72
CA ARG A 116 15.55 6.81 -23.12
C ARG A 116 14.04 6.74 -23.36
N SER A 117 13.26 6.40 -22.33
CA SER A 117 11.81 6.25 -22.39
C SER A 117 11.19 6.33 -20.99
N HIS A 118 9.85 6.34 -20.92
CA HIS A 118 9.08 6.26 -19.68
C HIS A 118 8.95 4.83 -19.12
N GLY A 119 9.60 3.82 -19.72
CA GLY A 119 9.37 2.41 -19.39
C GLY A 119 9.64 2.06 -17.92
N TYR A 120 10.68 2.64 -17.31
CA TYR A 120 10.96 2.43 -15.89
C TYR A 120 9.91 3.10 -14.99
N LEU A 121 9.45 4.29 -15.34
CA LEU A 121 8.35 4.95 -14.63
C LEU A 121 7.07 4.12 -14.71
N MET A 122 6.72 3.63 -15.91
CA MET A 122 5.57 2.73 -16.10
C MET A 122 5.69 1.47 -15.26
N GLN A 123 6.89 0.88 -15.14
CA GLN A 123 7.12 -0.27 -14.27
C GLN A 123 6.85 0.06 -12.80
N ILE A 124 7.29 1.23 -12.31
CA ILE A 124 7.01 1.67 -10.94
C ILE A 124 5.50 1.81 -10.71
N VAL A 125 4.78 2.40 -11.68
CA VAL A 125 3.32 2.56 -11.61
C VAL A 125 2.60 1.21 -11.60
N VAL A 126 2.99 0.27 -12.48
CA VAL A 126 2.45 -1.10 -12.49
C VAL A 126 2.69 -1.78 -11.14
N SER A 127 3.92 -1.72 -10.60
CA SER A 127 4.24 -2.31 -9.30
C SER A 127 3.52 -1.63 -8.13
N ALA A 128 3.09 -0.37 -8.27
CA ALA A 128 2.21 0.28 -7.30
C ALA A 128 0.77 -0.24 -7.40
N ALA A 129 0.25 -0.43 -8.61
CA ALA A 129 -1.07 -1.01 -8.84
C ALA A 129 -1.16 -2.46 -8.34
N GLU A 130 -0.16 -3.29 -8.62
CA GLU A 130 -0.04 -4.68 -8.11
C GLU A 130 -0.13 -4.73 -6.57
N ARG A 131 0.63 -3.86 -5.90
CA ARG A 131 0.60 -3.77 -4.42
C ARG A 131 -0.76 -3.30 -3.90
N ALA A 132 -1.41 -2.38 -4.60
CA ALA A 132 -2.74 -1.89 -4.22
C ALA A 132 -3.81 -2.99 -4.36
N GLU A 133 -3.77 -3.78 -5.45
CA GLU A 133 -4.67 -4.93 -5.63
C GLU A 133 -4.44 -6.00 -4.56
N GLY A 134 -3.18 -6.39 -4.30
CA GLY A 134 -2.86 -7.38 -3.27
C GLY A 134 -3.28 -6.94 -1.86
N ALA A 135 -3.14 -5.65 -1.55
CA ALA A 135 -3.62 -5.10 -0.27
C ALA A 135 -5.15 -5.11 -0.15
N ALA A 136 -5.87 -4.86 -1.26
CA ALA A 136 -7.33 -4.91 -1.29
C ALA A 136 -7.86 -6.35 -1.14
N GLU A 137 -7.18 -7.33 -1.75
CA GLU A 137 -7.49 -8.75 -1.59
C GLU A 137 -7.26 -9.23 -0.15
N ALA A 138 -6.08 -8.94 0.43
CA ALA A 138 -5.76 -9.31 1.80
C ALA A 138 -6.76 -8.71 2.81
N LYS A 139 -7.19 -7.45 2.62
CA LYS A 139 -8.23 -6.83 3.46
C LYS A 139 -9.57 -7.54 3.33
N THR A 140 -9.93 -7.97 2.12
CA THR A 140 -11.17 -8.72 1.86
C THR A 140 -11.13 -10.09 2.54
N GLU A 141 -10.01 -10.81 2.43
CA GLU A 141 -9.80 -12.08 3.10
C GLU A 141 -9.82 -11.95 4.63
N GLN A 142 -9.15 -10.93 5.18
CA GLN A 142 -9.21 -10.65 6.62
C GLN A 142 -10.64 -10.36 7.08
N THR A 143 -11.41 -9.59 6.31
CA THR A 143 -12.82 -9.31 6.62
C THR A 143 -13.66 -10.59 6.61
N ARG A 144 -13.47 -11.46 5.62
CA ARG A 144 -14.14 -12.77 5.52
C ARG A 144 -13.75 -13.70 6.68
N ALA A 145 -12.46 -13.76 7.01
CA ALA A 145 -11.95 -14.56 8.11
C ALA A 145 -12.52 -14.08 9.46
N TYR A 146 -12.55 -12.76 9.67
CA TYR A 146 -13.13 -12.16 10.88
C TYR A 146 -14.62 -12.49 11.02
N ALA A 147 -15.39 -12.34 9.93
CA ALA A 147 -16.81 -12.70 9.90
C ALA A 147 -17.04 -14.19 10.23
N TYR A 148 -16.23 -15.09 9.65
CA TYR A 148 -16.31 -16.53 9.95
C TYR A 148 -16.00 -16.85 11.41
N THR A 149 -14.99 -16.20 12.01
CA THR A 149 -14.68 -16.40 13.43
C THR A 149 -15.76 -15.86 14.36
N GLN A 150 -16.40 -14.74 14.00
CA GLN A 150 -17.46 -14.14 14.80
C GLN A 150 -18.72 -15.00 14.79
N ASP A 151 -19.06 -15.65 13.68
CA ASP A 151 -20.19 -16.58 13.58
C ASP A 151 -19.98 -17.81 14.49
N ARG A 152 -18.74 -18.32 14.60
CA ARG A 152 -18.39 -19.43 15.50
C ARG A 152 -18.41 -19.07 16.98
N THR A 153 -18.02 -17.84 17.34
CA THR A 153 -18.05 -17.38 18.74
C THR A 153 -19.42 -16.86 19.17
N SER A 154 -20.31 -16.55 18.21
CA SER A 154 -21.72 -16.20 18.45
C SER A 154 -22.63 -17.42 18.56
N ALA A 155 -22.08 -18.63 18.59
CA ALA A 155 -22.85 -19.84 18.86
C ALA A 155 -23.69 -19.62 20.14
N PRO A 156 -25.02 -19.86 20.09
CA PRO A 156 -25.88 -19.66 21.24
C PRO A 156 -25.29 -20.43 22.42
N ALA A 157 -25.30 -19.81 23.61
CA ALA A 157 -24.77 -20.40 24.83
C ALA A 157 -25.20 -21.88 24.90
N PRO A 158 -24.28 -22.82 25.20
CA PRO A 158 -24.64 -24.23 25.26
C PRO A 158 -25.85 -24.33 26.19
N VAL A 159 -26.98 -24.79 25.65
CA VAL A 159 -28.18 -25.03 26.45
C VAL A 159 -27.76 -26.03 27.50
N GLN A 160 -27.56 -25.56 28.73
CA GLN A 160 -27.26 -26.42 29.86
C GLN A 160 -28.53 -27.20 30.13
N VAL A 161 -28.64 -28.38 29.51
CA VAL A 161 -29.61 -29.38 29.95
C VAL A 161 -29.11 -29.82 31.32
N ALA A 162 -29.70 -29.25 32.37
CA ALA A 162 -29.44 -29.64 33.74
C ALA A 162 -29.85 -31.11 33.91
N VAL A 163 -28.91 -32.02 33.72
CA VAL A 163 -29.07 -33.42 34.11
C VAL A 163 -28.93 -33.44 35.63
N ALA A 164 -30.07 -33.47 36.32
CA ALA A 164 -30.10 -33.66 37.76
C ALA A 164 -29.54 -35.05 38.08
N PHE A 165 -28.27 -35.11 38.50
CA PHE A 165 -27.75 -36.30 39.16
C PHE A 165 -28.27 -36.29 40.60
N GLU A 166 -29.36 -37.02 40.82
CA GLU A 166 -29.85 -37.30 42.17
C GLU A 166 -28.73 -38.00 42.95
N GLN A 167 -28.22 -37.31 43.96
CA GLN A 167 -27.21 -37.86 44.86
C GLN A 167 -27.85 -38.99 45.65
N ARG A 168 -27.65 -40.23 45.18
CA ARG A 168 -28.11 -41.42 45.86
C ARG A 168 -27.38 -41.52 47.20
N GLU A 169 -28.11 -41.26 48.27
CA GLU A 169 -27.62 -41.34 49.64
C GLU A 169 -27.05 -42.74 49.88
N LYS A 170 -25.76 -42.82 50.21
CA LYS A 170 -25.08 -44.09 50.45
C LYS A 170 -25.60 -44.65 51.78
N THR A 171 -26.46 -45.65 51.71
CA THR A 171 -26.84 -46.42 52.89
C THR A 171 -25.59 -47.10 53.48
N PRO A 172 -25.30 -46.96 54.79
CA PRO A 172 -24.16 -47.63 55.39
C PRO A 172 -24.35 -49.15 55.33
N ILE A 173 -23.24 -49.86 55.11
CA ILE A 173 -23.20 -51.32 54.98
C ILE A 173 -23.73 -51.94 56.30
N PRO A 174 -24.67 -52.91 56.25
CA PRO A 174 -25.12 -53.60 57.45
C PRO A 174 -23.96 -54.28 58.18
N SER A 175 -23.91 -54.16 59.51
CA SER A 175 -22.80 -54.63 60.36
C SER A 175 -22.42 -56.10 60.16
N ALA A 176 -23.38 -56.94 59.78
CA ALA A 176 -23.16 -58.36 59.46
C ALA A 176 -22.13 -58.57 58.33
N VAL A 177 -22.07 -57.66 57.35
CA VAL A 177 -21.12 -57.74 56.23
C VAL A 177 -19.74 -57.22 56.63
N ALA A 178 -19.68 -56.25 57.55
CA ALA A 178 -18.41 -55.73 58.06
C ALA A 178 -17.65 -56.77 58.91
N GLU A 179 -18.38 -57.56 59.71
CA GLU A 179 -17.81 -58.65 60.51
C GLU A 179 -17.29 -59.80 59.64
N GLN A 180 -18.00 -60.15 58.55
CA GLN A 180 -17.54 -61.16 57.60
C GLN A 180 -16.25 -60.77 56.87
N LEU A 181 -16.07 -59.48 56.54
CA LEU A 181 -14.85 -58.98 55.90
C LEU A 181 -13.66 -58.91 56.86
N ALA A 182 -13.90 -58.64 58.15
CA ALA A 182 -12.87 -58.68 59.19
C ALA A 182 -12.37 -60.11 59.43
N ALA A 183 -13.27 -61.11 59.41
CA ALA A 183 -12.91 -62.52 59.52
C ALA A 183 -12.05 -63.04 58.34
N LEU A 184 -12.14 -62.39 57.18
CA LEU A 184 -11.35 -62.69 55.97
C LEU A 184 -10.01 -61.93 55.91
N GLY A 185 -9.64 -61.16 56.94
CA GLY A 185 -8.34 -60.49 57.03
C GLY A 185 -8.17 -59.27 56.11
N ILE A 186 -9.25 -58.75 55.52
CA ILE A 186 -9.21 -57.59 54.63
C ILE A 186 -9.42 -56.31 55.45
N ALA A 187 -8.38 -55.84 56.13
CA ALA A 187 -8.43 -54.55 56.83
C ALA A 187 -8.17 -53.39 55.86
N ARG A 188 -9.11 -52.43 55.78
CA ARG A 188 -8.89 -51.15 55.08
C ARG A 188 -7.95 -50.28 55.91
N LYS A 189 -6.76 -49.97 55.36
CA LYS A 189 -5.83 -48.99 55.92
C LYS A 189 -6.46 -47.59 55.86
N PRO A 190 -6.51 -46.82 56.98
CA PRO A 190 -6.99 -45.44 56.92
C PRO A 190 -6.02 -44.56 56.12
N ARG A 191 -6.60 -43.68 55.30
CA ARG A 191 -5.90 -42.70 54.46
C ARG A 191 -5.33 -41.61 55.39
N SER A 192 -4.03 -41.36 55.32
CA SER A 192 -3.40 -40.23 56.03
C SER A 192 -3.59 -38.95 55.22
N ASP A 193 -4.29 -37.98 55.80
CA ASP A 193 -4.41 -36.64 55.24
C ASP A 193 -3.07 -35.89 55.37
N HIS A 194 -2.55 -35.36 54.26
CA HIS A 194 -1.46 -34.38 54.28
C HIS A 194 -2.09 -32.99 54.39
N ALA A 195 -1.90 -32.34 55.53
CA ALA A 195 -2.17 -30.91 55.70
C ALA A 195 -1.10 -30.11 54.96
N ALA A 196 -1.56 -29.15 54.14
CA ALA A 196 -0.74 -28.15 53.50
C ALA A 196 -0.47 -27.00 54.48
N ASP A 197 0.78 -26.55 54.52
CA ASP A 197 1.17 -25.16 54.81
C ASP A 197 1.83 -24.61 53.54
#